data_AF-A0A6S6W2K9-F1
#
_entry.id   AF-A0A6S6W2K9-F1
#
_cell.length_a   1.000
_cell.length_b   1.000
_cell.length_c   1.000
_cell.angle_alpha   90.00
_cell.angle_beta   90.00
_cell.angle_gamma   90.00
#
_symmetry.space_group_name_H-M   'P 1'
#
loop_
_entity.id
_entity.type
_entity.pdbx_description
1 polymer ?
#
loop_
_entity_poly.entity_id
_entity_poly.type
_entity_poly.pdbx_seq_one_letter_code
_entity_poly.pdbx_strand_id
1 'polypeptide(L)'
;MDKQATTPTTSAFELEEILNLLRICFATATATANFQAYGDTVFEKIVYDSTVIRRFWRASDNPPHQAIDPDDLLRRQFSQSLMCDHFALCMSYVLGDILRQHGFQATTRWVIFDPNPRLVFVYKDAGIVCPKHSVMEITLNDGRVLYFDGTGEQFGWSSSSWLLGRSEFLRQHVRNQNPQFAPEIVGEQWEFVREFALDGGFMSRIIPALWAMLMDLDWGTLEKMSPCKRARYVSAMATELRKGHNG
;
A
#
# COMPACT_ATOMS: atom_id res chain seq x y z
N MET A 1 -21.89 12.45 27.43
CA MET A 1 -20.61 12.81 26.79
C MET A 1 -20.91 13.92 25.81
N ASP A 2 -20.53 15.15 26.15
CA ASP A 2 -20.70 16.29 25.26
C ASP A 2 -19.80 16.10 24.04
N LYS A 3 -20.40 16.11 22.84
CA LYS A 3 -19.64 16.12 21.58
C LYS A 3 -18.85 17.43 21.55
N GLN A 4 -17.54 17.36 21.73
CA GLN A 4 -16.67 18.50 21.47
C GLN A 4 -16.93 18.95 20.03
N ALA A 5 -17.24 20.24 19.86
CA ALA A 5 -17.45 20.83 18.55
C ALA A 5 -16.14 20.74 17.77
N THR A 6 -16.12 19.92 16.71
CA THR A 6 -15.01 19.85 15.77
C THR A 6 -14.86 21.22 15.12
N THR A 7 -13.66 21.81 15.23
CA THR A 7 -13.35 23.05 14.51
C THR A 7 -13.55 22.79 13.01
N PRO A 8 -14.37 23.59 12.30
CA PRO A 8 -14.62 23.37 10.89
C PRO A 8 -13.32 23.46 10.09
N THR A 9 -13.11 22.49 9.20
CA THR A 9 -11.95 22.46 8.31
C THR A 9 -12.02 23.60 7.30
N THR A 10 -10.89 24.23 7.00
CA THR A 10 -10.80 25.25 5.94
C THR A 10 -10.67 24.64 4.54
N SER A 11 -10.55 23.31 4.44
CA SER A 11 -10.32 22.58 3.21
C SER A 11 -11.56 22.50 2.32
N ALA A 12 -11.35 22.61 1.00
CA ALA A 12 -12.35 22.29 -0.03
C ALA A 12 -12.41 20.78 -0.35
N PHE A 13 -11.70 19.96 0.42
CA PHE A 13 -11.64 18.50 0.31
C PHE A 13 -12.09 17.85 1.62
N GLU A 14 -12.84 16.76 1.49
CA GLU A 14 -13.07 15.81 2.58
C GLU A 14 -11.80 14.99 2.85
N LEU A 15 -11.65 14.45 4.06
CA LEU A 15 -10.50 13.62 4.43
C LEU A 15 -10.35 12.42 3.48
N GLU A 16 -11.45 11.70 3.29
CA GLU A 16 -11.53 10.52 2.42
C GLU A 16 -11.13 10.85 0.99
N GLU A 17 -11.43 12.06 0.54
CA GLU A 17 -11.07 12.50 -0.80
C GLU A 17 -9.55 12.64 -0.94
N ILE A 18 -8.89 13.36 -0.02
CA ILE A 18 -7.43 13.52 -0.01
C ILE A 18 -6.76 12.14 -0.01
N LEU A 19 -7.17 11.27 0.92
CA LEU A 19 -6.58 9.93 1.04
C LEU A 19 -6.76 9.11 -0.24
N ASN A 20 -7.92 9.20 -0.90
CA ASN A 20 -8.15 8.50 -2.15
C ASN A 20 -7.29 9.05 -3.30
N LEU A 21 -7.01 10.37 -3.36
CA LEU A 21 -6.08 10.93 -4.35
C LEU A 21 -4.66 10.38 -4.16
N LEU A 22 -4.17 10.31 -2.92
CA LEU A 22 -2.86 9.72 -2.61
C LEU A 22 -2.80 8.23 -2.97
N ARG A 23 -3.89 7.49 -2.70
CA ARG A 23 -4.05 6.09 -3.10
C ARG A 23 -4.00 5.91 -4.62
N ILE A 24 -4.63 6.81 -5.38
CA ILE A 24 -4.59 6.79 -6.85
C ILE A 24 -3.15 6.99 -7.36
N CYS A 25 -2.39 7.93 -6.78
CA CYS A 25 -0.98 8.12 -7.15
C CYS A 25 -0.18 6.83 -6.91
N PHE A 26 -0.30 6.22 -5.73
CA PHE A 26 0.40 4.97 -5.40
C PHE A 26 0.01 3.81 -6.33
N ALA A 27 -1.29 3.58 -6.52
CA ALA A 27 -1.78 2.52 -7.39
C ALA A 27 -1.33 2.71 -8.85
N THR A 28 -1.30 3.95 -9.33
CA THR A 28 -0.87 4.26 -10.70
C THR A 28 0.62 4.03 -10.89
N ALA A 29 1.45 4.48 -9.93
CA ALA A 29 2.90 4.29 -9.94
C ALA A 29 3.29 2.80 -9.93
N THR A 30 2.52 1.96 -9.23
CA THR A 30 2.79 0.52 -9.09
C THR A 30 2.15 -0.35 -10.19
N ALA A 31 1.20 0.16 -10.98
CA ALA A 31 0.42 -0.63 -11.92
C ALA A 31 1.24 -1.33 -13.03
N THR A 32 2.30 -0.69 -13.56
CA THR A 32 3.13 -1.26 -14.66
C THR A 32 4.32 -2.07 -14.19
N ALA A 33 4.64 -2.00 -12.89
CA ALA A 33 5.80 -2.69 -12.36
C ALA A 33 5.51 -4.18 -12.08
N ASN A 34 4.23 -4.57 -12.14
CA ASN A 34 3.82 -5.96 -12.12
C ASN A 34 4.29 -6.65 -13.40
N PHE A 35 4.66 -7.93 -13.28
CA PHE A 35 4.89 -8.93 -14.34
C PHE A 35 6.33 -9.21 -14.77
N GLN A 36 7.22 -8.24 -15.00
CA GLN A 36 8.52 -8.60 -15.60
C GLN A 36 9.51 -9.29 -14.63
N ALA A 37 9.49 -8.94 -13.34
CA ALA A 37 10.45 -9.48 -12.37
C ALA A 37 10.17 -10.93 -11.92
N TYR A 38 8.95 -11.46 -12.18
CA TYR A 38 8.51 -12.77 -11.70
C TYR A 38 7.95 -13.68 -12.80
N GLY A 39 8.11 -13.30 -14.08
CA GLY A 39 7.63 -14.07 -15.24
C GLY A 39 8.14 -15.52 -15.26
N ASP A 40 9.30 -15.75 -14.65
CA ASP A 40 9.94 -17.05 -14.51
C ASP A 40 9.47 -17.83 -13.27
N THR A 41 8.40 -17.46 -12.57
CA THR A 41 8.00 -18.21 -11.36
C THR A 41 7.05 -19.36 -11.70
N VAL A 42 7.36 -20.58 -11.23
CA VAL A 42 6.58 -21.81 -11.47
C VAL A 42 5.96 -22.32 -10.17
N PHE A 43 4.78 -22.96 -10.25
CA PHE A 43 3.92 -23.21 -9.08
C PHE A 43 3.54 -24.68 -8.90
N GLU A 44 3.49 -25.13 -7.63
CA GLU A 44 2.96 -26.44 -7.22
C GLU A 44 1.79 -26.25 -6.23
N LYS A 45 0.64 -26.87 -6.51
CA LYS A 45 -0.54 -26.90 -5.63
C LYS A 45 -0.54 -28.16 -4.77
N ILE A 46 -0.36 -27.97 -3.47
CA ILE A 46 -0.53 -29.03 -2.46
C ILE A 46 -1.78 -28.70 -1.64
N VAL A 47 -2.65 -29.68 -1.45
CA VAL A 47 -3.80 -29.57 -0.55
C VAL A 47 -3.58 -30.55 0.59
N TYR A 48 -3.49 -30.04 1.81
CA TYR A 48 -3.28 -30.85 3.02
C TYR A 48 -4.29 -30.44 4.09
N ASP A 49 -5.17 -31.35 4.49
CA ASP A 49 -6.16 -31.14 5.57
C ASP A 49 -6.91 -29.79 5.46
N SER A 50 -7.60 -29.56 4.34
CA SER A 50 -8.27 -28.30 3.96
C SER A 50 -7.37 -27.06 3.79
N THR A 51 -6.07 -27.16 4.09
CA THR A 51 -5.08 -26.12 3.88
C THR A 51 -4.54 -26.19 2.47
N VAL A 52 -4.61 -25.06 1.77
CA VAL A 52 -4.03 -24.87 0.45
C VAL A 52 -2.59 -24.38 0.62
N ILE A 53 -1.62 -25.24 0.33
CA ILE A 53 -0.19 -24.91 0.27
C ILE A 53 0.19 -24.71 -1.21
N ARG A 54 0.89 -23.63 -1.52
CA ARG A 54 1.39 -23.34 -2.87
C ARG A 54 2.89 -23.10 -2.79
N ARG A 55 3.69 -23.88 -3.53
CA ARG A 55 5.14 -23.69 -3.61
C ARG A 55 5.51 -22.90 -4.86
N PHE A 56 6.60 -22.13 -4.77
CA PHE A 56 7.11 -21.25 -5.81
C PHE A 56 8.53 -21.70 -6.19
N TRP A 57 8.85 -21.69 -7.48
CA TRP A 57 10.17 -21.99 -8.04
C TRP A 57 10.57 -20.89 -9.00
N ARG A 58 11.85 -20.53 -9.12
CA ARG A 58 12.29 -19.80 -10.32
C ARG A 58 12.39 -20.78 -11.49
N ALA A 59 12.17 -20.34 -12.72
CA ALA A 59 12.19 -21.19 -13.91
C ALA A 59 13.57 -21.78 -14.14
N SER A 60 14.61 -21.10 -13.64
CA SER A 60 15.98 -21.59 -13.54
C SER A 60 16.13 -22.84 -12.67
N ASP A 61 15.19 -23.11 -11.76
CA ASP A 61 15.35 -24.10 -10.69
C ASP A 61 14.83 -25.50 -11.05
N ASN A 62 14.55 -25.76 -12.34
CA ASN A 62 13.97 -27.02 -12.85
C ASN A 62 12.72 -27.44 -12.05
N PRO A 63 11.55 -26.82 -12.31
CA PRO A 63 10.34 -27.16 -11.57
C PRO A 63 9.96 -28.64 -11.76
N PRO A 64 9.28 -29.28 -10.77
CA PRO A 64 8.82 -30.65 -10.91
C PRO A 64 7.88 -30.79 -12.13
N HIS A 65 7.90 -31.96 -12.77
CA HIS A 65 7.16 -32.28 -14.01
C HIS A 65 5.63 -32.10 -13.97
N GLN A 66 5.05 -31.67 -12.84
CA GLN A 66 3.62 -31.39 -12.65
C GLN A 66 3.35 -29.95 -12.19
N ALA A 67 4.19 -29.01 -12.60
CA ALA A 67 3.90 -27.59 -12.46
C ALA A 67 2.61 -27.23 -13.21
N ILE A 68 1.64 -26.67 -12.49
CA ILE A 68 0.38 -26.18 -13.05
C ILE A 68 0.55 -24.69 -13.32
N ASP A 69 -0.01 -24.18 -14.42
CA ASP A 69 -0.08 -22.74 -14.64
C ASP A 69 -0.89 -22.13 -13.48
N PRO A 70 -0.29 -21.30 -12.62
CA PRO A 70 -1.01 -20.66 -11.54
C PRO A 70 -2.13 -19.78 -12.09
N ASP A 71 -3.17 -19.66 -11.27
CA ASP A 71 -4.12 -18.56 -11.40
C ASP A 71 -3.35 -17.23 -11.33
N ASP A 72 -3.56 -16.33 -12.31
CA ASP A 72 -2.87 -15.02 -12.42
C ASP A 72 -2.89 -14.22 -11.10
N LEU A 73 -3.92 -14.46 -10.28
CA LEU A 73 -4.10 -13.87 -8.97
C LEU A 73 -2.93 -14.17 -8.01
N LEU A 74 -2.41 -15.40 -7.96
CA LEU A 74 -1.37 -15.79 -7.01
C LEU A 74 0.01 -15.22 -7.38
N ARG A 75 0.34 -15.19 -8.69
CA ARG A 75 1.55 -14.52 -9.19
C ARG A 75 1.54 -13.06 -8.77
N ARG A 76 0.39 -12.40 -8.96
CA ARG A 76 0.18 -11.01 -8.60
C ARG A 76 0.32 -10.78 -7.09
N GLN A 77 -0.29 -11.62 -6.25
CA GLN A 77 -0.17 -11.50 -4.78
C GLN A 77 1.27 -11.65 -4.30
N PHE A 78 2.03 -12.62 -4.84
CA PHE A 78 3.43 -12.82 -4.47
C PHE A 78 4.30 -11.63 -4.88
N SER A 79 4.16 -11.15 -6.13
CA SER A 79 4.92 -9.99 -6.63
C SER A 79 4.58 -8.71 -5.87
N GLN A 80 3.42 -8.66 -5.23
CA GLN A 80 2.93 -7.51 -4.48
C GLN A 80 3.18 -7.60 -2.97
N SER A 81 3.77 -8.69 -2.47
CA SER A 81 3.88 -8.97 -1.03
C SER A 81 4.63 -7.92 -0.19
N LEU A 82 5.46 -7.08 -0.83
CA LEU A 82 6.16 -5.96 -0.18
C LEU A 82 5.47 -4.60 -0.43
N MET A 83 4.38 -4.56 -1.18
CA MET A 83 3.75 -3.29 -1.58
C MET A 83 3.15 -2.56 -0.39
N CYS A 84 2.67 -3.27 0.63
CA CYS A 84 2.16 -2.63 1.84
C CYS A 84 3.25 -1.86 2.59
N ASP A 85 4.44 -2.43 2.73
CA ASP A 85 5.57 -1.76 3.38
C ASP A 85 5.97 -0.51 2.60
N HIS A 86 6.04 -0.62 1.28
CA HIS A 86 6.35 0.53 0.43
C HIS A 86 5.27 1.61 0.47
N PHE A 87 4.00 1.23 0.50
CA PHE A 87 2.88 2.16 0.66
C PHE A 87 2.99 2.92 1.99
N ALA A 88 3.12 2.18 3.10
CA ALA A 88 3.19 2.76 4.43
C ALA A 88 4.44 3.64 4.58
N LEU A 89 5.58 3.19 4.04
CA LEU A 89 6.81 3.97 3.98
C LEU A 89 6.58 5.31 3.27
N CYS A 90 6.12 5.30 2.03
CA CYS A 90 5.89 6.54 1.27
C CYS A 90 4.88 7.47 1.96
N MET A 91 3.77 6.91 2.47
CA MET A 91 2.74 7.69 3.15
C MET A 91 3.23 8.26 4.47
N SER A 92 4.10 7.56 5.21
CA SER A 92 4.64 8.05 6.48
C SER A 92 5.39 9.39 6.33
N TYR A 93 5.96 9.66 5.16
CA TYR A 93 6.65 10.92 4.86
C TYR A 93 5.72 12.07 4.50
N VAL A 94 4.67 11.82 3.71
CA VAL A 94 3.88 12.91 3.11
C VAL A 94 2.53 13.13 3.79
N LEU A 95 1.96 12.10 4.39
CA LEU A 95 0.55 12.10 4.77
C LEU A 95 0.25 13.13 5.85
N GLY A 96 1.05 13.17 6.93
CA GLY A 96 0.84 14.11 8.03
C GLY A 96 0.92 15.58 7.58
N ASP A 97 1.84 15.89 6.68
CA ASP A 97 2.05 17.24 6.15
C ASP A 97 0.91 17.65 5.22
N ILE A 98 0.48 16.78 4.31
CA ILE A 98 -0.66 17.03 3.42
C ILE A 98 -1.93 17.23 4.23
N LEU A 99 -2.21 16.36 5.21
CA LEU A 99 -3.38 16.51 6.08
C LEU A 99 -3.37 17.86 6.82
N ARG A 100 -2.21 18.26 7.37
CA ARG A 100 -2.05 19.53 8.06
C ARG A 100 -2.24 20.74 7.12
N GLN A 101 -1.72 20.68 5.89
CA GLN A 101 -1.92 21.73 4.88
C GLN A 101 -3.40 21.94 4.56
N HIS A 102 -4.20 20.87 4.59
CA HIS A 102 -5.66 20.91 4.43
C HIS A 102 -6.41 21.10 5.76
N GLY A 103 -5.75 21.59 6.82
CA GLY A 103 -6.40 21.96 8.07
C GLY A 103 -6.91 20.77 8.90
N PHE A 104 -6.54 19.54 8.57
CA PHE A 104 -6.84 18.38 9.39
C PHE A 104 -5.83 18.28 10.53
N GLN A 105 -6.34 18.29 11.76
CA GLN A 105 -5.56 17.99 12.95
C GLN A 105 -5.52 16.48 13.15
N ALA A 106 -4.47 15.85 12.63
CA ALA A 106 -4.29 14.41 12.69
C ALA A 106 -2.85 14.04 13.02
N THR A 107 -2.67 12.92 13.71
CA THR A 107 -1.37 12.23 13.81
C THR A 107 -1.40 10.97 12.96
N THR A 108 -0.30 10.67 12.29
CA THR A 108 -0.17 9.50 11.43
C THR A 108 0.93 8.57 11.93
N ARG A 109 0.71 7.26 11.87
CA ARG A 109 1.71 6.24 12.25
C ARG A 109 1.69 5.06 11.29
N TRP A 110 2.86 4.48 11.04
CA TRP A 110 2.94 3.19 10.33
C TRP A 110 2.70 2.05 11.33
N VAL A 111 1.67 1.25 11.06
CA VAL A 111 1.31 0.08 11.86
C VAL A 111 1.39 -1.20 11.04
N ILE A 112 1.85 -2.27 11.68
CA ILE A 112 2.10 -3.60 11.13
C ILE A 112 1.19 -4.61 11.83
N PHE A 113 0.56 -5.50 11.05
CA PHE A 113 -0.42 -6.48 11.51
C PHE A 113 -0.14 -7.91 11.04
N ASP A 114 -0.73 -8.89 11.74
CA ASP A 114 -0.89 -10.26 11.23
C ASP A 114 -2.20 -10.36 10.43
N PRO A 115 -2.13 -10.40 9.08
CA PRO A 115 -3.31 -10.24 8.22
C PRO A 115 -4.24 -11.45 8.25
N ASN A 116 -5.52 -11.21 7.93
CA ASN A 116 -6.56 -12.21 7.73
C ASN A 116 -7.20 -12.04 6.32
N PRO A 117 -7.02 -12.98 5.37
CA PRO A 117 -6.32 -14.25 5.51
C PRO A 117 -4.81 -14.06 5.69
N ARG A 118 -4.16 -15.06 6.29
CA ARG A 118 -2.71 -15.08 6.46
C ARG A 118 -2.06 -15.63 5.20
N LEU A 119 -1.11 -14.89 4.63
CA LEU A 119 -0.24 -15.42 3.59
C LEU A 119 0.90 -16.23 4.23
N VAL A 120 1.27 -17.33 3.59
CA VAL A 120 2.37 -18.20 4.02
C VAL A 120 3.20 -18.53 2.79
N PHE A 121 4.46 -18.12 2.81
CA PHE A 121 5.46 -18.46 1.82
C PHE A 121 6.40 -19.53 2.37
N VAL A 122 6.70 -20.52 1.54
CA VAL A 122 7.65 -21.58 1.88
C VAL A 122 8.83 -21.45 0.93
N TYR A 123 9.95 -20.96 1.45
CA TYR A 123 11.19 -20.81 0.72
C TYR A 123 12.08 -22.03 0.96
N LYS A 124 12.76 -22.50 -0.08
CA LYS A 124 13.63 -23.68 -0.03
C LYS A 124 14.69 -23.58 1.07
N ASP A 125 15.31 -22.40 1.23
CA ASP A 125 16.45 -22.21 2.13
C ASP A 125 16.12 -21.34 3.36
N ALA A 126 15.07 -20.51 3.29
CA ALA A 126 14.69 -19.60 4.38
C ALA A 126 13.53 -20.14 5.24
N GLY A 127 13.00 -21.32 4.92
CA GLY A 127 11.90 -21.94 5.65
C GLY A 127 10.55 -21.24 5.41
N ILE A 128 9.71 -21.23 6.45
CA ILE A 128 8.35 -20.66 6.39
C ILE A 128 8.40 -19.18 6.75
N VAL A 129 7.96 -18.33 5.83
CA VAL A 129 7.82 -16.89 6.03
C VAL A 129 6.34 -16.53 5.95
N CYS A 130 5.86 -15.77 6.93
CA CYS A 130 4.50 -15.27 6.96
C CYS A 130 4.55 -13.75 6.92
N PRO A 131 4.40 -13.12 5.74
CA PRO A 131 4.50 -11.68 5.62
C PRO A 131 3.46 -11.01 6.52
N LYS A 132 3.88 -9.88 7.09
CA LYS A 132 3.00 -8.98 7.82
C LYS A 132 2.37 -7.99 6.85
N HIS A 133 1.36 -7.26 7.32
CA HIS A 133 0.71 -6.23 6.53
C HIS A 133 0.90 -4.87 7.15
N SER A 134 1.27 -3.90 6.32
CA SER A 134 1.60 -2.54 6.70
C SER A 134 0.54 -1.55 6.23
N VAL A 135 0.08 -0.69 7.13
CA VAL A 135 -0.92 0.35 6.86
C VAL A 135 -0.60 1.63 7.61
N MET A 136 -1.31 2.71 7.26
CA MET A 136 -1.23 3.97 8.00
C MET A 136 -2.38 4.07 9.00
N GLU A 137 -2.06 4.27 10.27
CA GLU A 137 -3.00 4.69 11.30
C GLU A 137 -3.12 6.21 11.29
N ILE A 138 -4.34 6.74 11.24
CA ILE A 138 -4.65 8.16 11.29
C ILE A 138 -5.51 8.38 12.53
N THR A 139 -5.01 9.14 13.50
CA THR A 139 -5.78 9.56 14.67
C THR A 139 -6.17 11.02 14.51
N LEU A 140 -7.47 11.28 14.45
CA LEU A 140 -8.06 12.62 14.34
C LEU A 140 -8.20 13.26 15.73
N ASN A 141 -8.31 14.59 15.76
CA ASN A 141 -8.48 15.35 17.02
C ASN A 141 -9.76 15.01 17.80
N ASP A 142 -10.80 14.51 17.12
CA ASP A 142 -12.04 14.02 17.73
C ASP A 142 -11.90 12.61 18.34
N GLY A 143 -10.71 12.02 18.29
CA GLY A 143 -10.38 10.70 18.81
C GLY A 143 -10.72 9.54 17.88
N ARG A 144 -11.29 9.78 16.69
CA ARG A 144 -11.47 8.73 15.69
C ARG A 144 -10.11 8.23 15.21
N VAL A 145 -9.99 6.91 15.11
CA VAL A 145 -8.82 6.22 14.57
C VAL A 145 -9.23 5.48 13.30
N LEU A 146 -8.55 5.79 12.20
CA LEU A 146 -8.76 5.19 10.89
C LEU A 146 -7.50 4.42 10.47
N TYR A 147 -7.67 3.30 9.77
CA TYR A 147 -6.58 2.63 9.05
C TYR A 147 -6.76 2.88 7.55
N PHE A 148 -5.73 3.47 6.96
CA PHE A 148 -5.62 3.75 5.54
C PHE A 148 -4.68 2.74 4.88
N ASP A 149 -5.23 1.94 3.97
CA ASP A 149 -4.59 0.81 3.32
C ASP A 149 -4.75 0.91 1.80
N GLY A 150 -3.67 1.25 1.10
CA GLY A 150 -3.63 1.30 -0.36
C GLY A 150 -3.37 -0.04 -1.04
N THR A 151 -3.26 -1.14 -0.29
CA THR A 151 -2.70 -2.41 -0.77
C THR A 151 -3.42 -3.66 -0.25
N GLY A 152 -4.61 -3.52 0.35
CA GLY A 152 -5.37 -4.62 0.94
C GLY A 152 -5.75 -5.72 -0.07
N GLU A 153 -5.87 -5.38 -1.36
CA GLU A 153 -6.17 -6.34 -2.42
C GLU A 153 -5.11 -7.45 -2.56
N GLN A 154 -3.87 -7.24 -2.09
CA GLN A 154 -2.84 -8.29 -2.09
C GLN A 154 -3.21 -9.47 -1.16
N PHE A 155 -4.10 -9.25 -0.19
CA PHE A 155 -4.67 -10.26 0.70
C PHE A 155 -6.07 -10.73 0.25
N GLY A 156 -6.54 -10.26 -0.91
CA GLY A 156 -7.87 -10.53 -1.43
C GLY A 156 -8.99 -9.72 -0.75
N TRP A 157 -8.66 -8.62 -0.07
CA TRP A 157 -9.66 -7.74 0.53
C TRP A 157 -10.39 -6.92 -0.54
N SER A 158 -11.60 -6.45 -0.19
CA SER A 158 -12.37 -5.58 -1.07
C SER A 158 -11.64 -4.26 -1.30
N SER A 159 -11.67 -3.76 -2.54
CA SER A 159 -11.13 -2.43 -2.88
C SER A 159 -11.90 -1.28 -2.22
N SER A 160 -13.06 -1.56 -1.59
CA SER A 160 -13.81 -0.61 -0.77
C SER A 160 -13.32 -0.55 0.69
N SER A 161 -12.49 -1.50 1.14
CA SER A 161 -11.96 -1.59 2.51
C SER A 161 -10.66 -0.81 2.71
N TRP A 162 -10.28 0.04 1.76
CA TRP A 162 -9.03 0.82 1.77
C TRP A 162 -8.97 1.87 2.89
N LEU A 163 -10.10 2.23 3.49
CA LEU A 163 -10.17 3.11 4.65
C LEU A 163 -11.27 2.64 5.60
N LEU A 164 -10.89 2.23 6.80
CA LEU A 164 -11.81 1.70 7.81
C LEU A 164 -11.52 2.29 9.19
N GLY A 165 -12.55 2.37 10.02
CA GLY A 165 -12.37 2.66 11.45
C GLY A 165 -11.62 1.53 12.15
N ARG A 166 -10.86 1.85 13.21
CA ARG A 166 -10.02 0.89 13.95
C ARG A 166 -10.72 -0.42 14.29
N SER A 167 -11.89 -0.36 14.94
CA SER A 167 -12.63 -1.56 15.36
C SER A 167 -13.09 -2.41 14.19
N GLU A 168 -13.47 -1.78 13.09
CA GLU A 168 -13.93 -2.47 11.89
C GLU A 168 -12.77 -3.16 11.17
N PHE A 169 -11.66 -2.46 10.99
CA PHE A 169 -10.46 -3.01 10.37
C PHE A 169 -9.90 -4.20 11.14
N LEU A 170 -9.74 -4.07 12.46
CA LEU A 170 -9.22 -5.15 13.32
C LEU A 170 -10.11 -6.39 13.26
N ARG A 171 -11.43 -6.21 13.21
CA ARG A 171 -12.39 -7.32 13.12
C ARG A 171 -12.32 -8.04 11.77
N GLN A 172 -12.17 -7.30 10.67
CA GLN A 172 -12.23 -7.86 9.32
C GLN A 172 -10.90 -8.44 8.86
N HIS A 173 -9.80 -7.74 9.15
CA HIS A 173 -8.54 -7.91 8.43
C HIS A 173 -7.37 -8.38 9.29
N VAL A 174 -7.54 -8.50 10.61
CA VAL A 174 -6.44 -8.80 11.53
C VAL A 174 -6.75 -10.06 12.35
N ARG A 175 -5.83 -11.03 12.35
CA ARG A 175 -5.98 -12.26 13.13
C ARG A 175 -5.79 -12.04 14.63
N ASN A 176 -4.74 -11.29 14.98
CA ASN A 176 -4.37 -10.98 16.36
C ASN A 176 -4.50 -9.48 16.57
N GLN A 177 -5.42 -9.04 17.43
CA GLN A 177 -5.78 -7.63 17.62
C GLN A 177 -4.71 -6.76 18.31
N ASN A 178 -3.45 -7.23 18.33
CA ASN A 178 -2.30 -6.51 18.86
C ASN A 178 -1.50 -5.90 17.69
N PRO A 179 -1.75 -4.63 17.33
CA PRO A 179 -0.90 -3.91 16.37
C PRO A 179 0.55 -3.89 16.83
N GLN A 180 1.48 -4.01 15.88
CA GLN A 180 2.88 -3.68 16.08
C GLN A 180 3.14 -2.31 15.44
N PHE A 181 3.82 -1.42 16.14
CA PHE A 181 4.25 -0.16 15.54
C PHE A 181 5.56 -0.40 14.79
N ALA A 182 5.63 0.07 13.55
CA ALA A 182 6.90 0.11 12.84
C ALA A 182 7.86 1.04 13.61
N PRO A 183 9.19 0.82 13.54
CA PRO A 183 10.15 1.78 14.06
C PRO A 183 9.85 3.17 13.52
N GLU A 184 9.86 4.18 14.40
CA GLU A 184 9.73 5.57 13.94
C GLU A 184 10.87 5.86 12.97
N ILE A 185 10.49 6.35 11.79
CA ILE A 185 11.45 6.78 10.80
C ILE A 185 11.84 8.22 11.16
N VAL A 186 13.04 8.42 11.71
CA VAL A 186 13.48 9.72 12.23
C VAL A 186 14.59 10.31 11.35
N GLY A 187 14.44 11.57 10.94
CA GLY A 187 15.52 12.38 10.37
C GLY A 187 16.05 11.94 9.00
N GLU A 188 17.38 11.82 8.89
CA GLU A 188 18.16 11.50 7.66
C GLU A 188 17.86 10.14 7.02
N GLN A 189 16.97 9.34 7.62
CA GLN A 189 16.57 8.03 7.08
C GLN A 189 15.87 8.12 5.72
N TRP A 190 15.47 9.32 5.26
CA TRP A 190 15.09 9.52 3.87
C TRP A 190 16.25 9.32 2.89
N GLU A 191 17.47 9.75 3.22
CA GLU A 191 18.65 9.46 2.39
C GLU A 191 18.85 7.95 2.32
N PHE A 192 18.60 7.22 3.41
CA PHE A 192 18.63 5.75 3.41
C PHE A 192 17.51 5.13 2.56
N VAL A 193 16.26 5.61 2.65
CA VAL A 193 15.15 5.14 1.80
C VAL A 193 15.42 5.45 0.34
N ARG A 194 16.01 6.62 0.05
CA ARG A 194 16.41 7.05 -1.28
C ARG A 194 17.58 6.20 -1.79
N GLU A 195 18.62 5.98 -1.01
CA GLU A 195 19.75 5.12 -1.39
C GLU A 195 19.31 3.67 -1.59
N PHE A 196 18.49 3.13 -0.68
CA PHE A 196 17.93 1.78 -0.79
C PHE A 196 16.94 1.66 -1.96
N ALA A 197 16.16 2.70 -2.22
CA ALA A 197 15.34 2.78 -3.42
C ALA A 197 16.24 2.82 -4.66
N LEU A 198 17.37 3.50 -4.64
CA LEU A 198 18.23 3.71 -5.80
C LEU A 198 19.24 2.59 -6.08
N ASP A 199 19.41 1.61 -5.17
CA ASP A 199 20.35 0.47 -5.31
C ASP A 199 19.92 -0.58 -6.35
N GLY A 200 19.11 -0.17 -7.34
CA GLY A 200 18.53 -1.04 -8.35
C GLY A 200 17.32 -1.81 -7.86
N GLY A 201 16.61 -2.45 -8.79
CA GLY A 201 15.40 -3.23 -8.50
C GLY A 201 14.08 -2.50 -8.75
N PHE A 202 13.00 -3.08 -8.26
CA PHE A 202 11.63 -2.65 -8.56
C PHE A 202 11.31 -1.26 -7.98
N MET A 203 11.75 -0.99 -6.76
CA MET A 203 11.43 0.24 -6.04
C MET A 203 12.17 1.48 -6.58
N SER A 204 13.34 1.29 -7.20
CA SER A 204 14.12 2.37 -7.82
C SER A 204 13.39 3.09 -8.93
N ARG A 205 12.46 2.41 -9.59
CA ARG A 205 11.64 2.97 -10.66
C ARG A 205 10.36 3.62 -10.14
N ILE A 206 9.79 3.06 -9.07
CA ILE A 206 8.47 3.45 -8.58
C ILE A 206 8.57 4.64 -7.64
N ILE A 207 9.53 4.66 -6.72
CA ILE A 207 9.63 5.72 -5.71
C ILE A 207 9.82 7.10 -6.36
N PRO A 208 10.73 7.30 -7.34
CA PRO A 208 10.87 8.60 -7.99
C PRO A 208 9.59 9.04 -8.70
N ALA A 209 8.93 8.13 -9.43
CA ALA A 209 7.70 8.44 -10.15
C ALA A 209 6.55 8.77 -9.19
N LEU A 210 6.37 7.98 -8.13
CA LEU A 210 5.38 8.23 -7.09
C LEU A 210 5.66 9.55 -6.37
N TRP A 211 6.91 9.84 -6.06
CA TRP A 211 7.30 11.08 -5.41
C TRP A 211 6.97 12.30 -6.27
N ALA A 212 7.33 12.25 -7.56
CA ALA A 212 6.93 13.28 -8.52
C ALA A 212 5.40 13.45 -8.55
N MET A 213 4.65 12.34 -8.62
CA MET A 213 3.18 12.39 -8.58
C MET A 213 2.64 13.04 -7.31
N LEU A 214 3.24 12.81 -6.14
CA LEU A 214 2.77 13.37 -4.87
C LEU A 214 3.14 14.84 -4.71
N MET A 215 4.30 15.25 -5.20
CA MET A 215 4.80 16.63 -5.12
C MET A 215 4.23 17.55 -6.19
N ASP A 216 3.91 17.02 -7.36
CA ASP A 216 3.34 17.78 -8.48
C ASP A 216 1.81 17.86 -8.42
N LEU A 217 1.17 17.38 -7.33
CA LEU A 217 -0.27 17.59 -7.12
C LEU A 217 -0.56 19.09 -6.97
N ASP A 218 -1.12 19.69 -8.02
CA ASP A 218 -1.62 21.07 -7.97
C ASP A 218 -2.96 21.12 -7.22
N TRP A 219 -2.85 21.18 -5.89
CA TRP A 219 -3.99 21.29 -4.99
C TRP A 219 -4.88 22.49 -5.32
N GLY A 220 -4.31 23.64 -5.71
CA GLY A 220 -5.08 24.84 -6.06
C GLY A 220 -5.92 24.68 -7.33
N THR A 221 -5.44 23.91 -8.30
CA THR A 221 -6.23 23.51 -9.47
C THR A 221 -7.27 22.46 -9.12
N LEU A 222 -6.93 21.48 -8.27
CA LEU A 222 -7.87 20.46 -7.80
C LEU A 222 -9.05 21.08 -7.04
N GLU A 223 -8.83 22.07 -6.17
CA GLU A 223 -9.88 22.74 -5.40
C GLU A 223 -11.01 23.28 -6.27
N LYS A 224 -10.68 23.76 -7.47
CA LYS A 224 -11.63 24.34 -8.44
C LYS A 224 -12.46 23.30 -9.19
N MET A 225 -12.18 22.01 -8.98
CA MET A 225 -12.87 20.89 -9.62
C MET A 225 -13.87 20.23 -8.68
N SER A 226 -14.84 19.50 -9.24
CA SER A 226 -15.68 18.61 -8.45
C SER A 226 -14.92 17.33 -8.04
N PRO A 227 -15.34 16.64 -6.96
CA PRO A 227 -14.65 15.43 -6.48
C PRO A 227 -14.40 14.36 -7.55
N CYS A 228 -15.42 14.06 -8.37
CA CYS A 228 -15.27 13.10 -9.47
C CYS A 228 -14.25 13.55 -10.53
N LYS A 229 -14.16 14.86 -10.82
CA LYS A 229 -13.19 15.41 -11.77
C LYS A 229 -11.77 15.36 -11.20
N ARG A 230 -11.58 15.64 -9.90
CA ARG A 230 -10.28 15.57 -9.21
C ARG A 230 -9.66 14.18 -9.33
N ALA A 231 -10.40 13.13 -8.98
CA ALA A 231 -9.91 11.75 -9.06
C ALA A 231 -9.50 11.34 -10.49
N ARG A 232 -10.29 11.75 -11.49
CA ARG A 232 -9.97 11.50 -12.91
C ARG A 232 -8.73 12.27 -13.36
N TYR A 233 -8.61 13.54 -12.96
CA TYR A 233 -7.45 14.37 -13.28
C TYR A 233 -6.18 13.79 -12.69
N VAL A 234 -6.17 13.43 -11.39
CA VAL A 234 -5.02 12.83 -10.72
C VAL A 234 -4.63 11.50 -11.36
N SER A 235 -5.61 10.66 -11.72
CA SER A 235 -5.34 9.40 -12.43
C SER A 235 -4.68 9.62 -13.80
N ALA A 236 -5.15 10.62 -14.56
CA ALA A 236 -4.56 10.96 -15.86
C ALA A 236 -3.14 11.53 -15.71
N MET A 237 -2.94 12.49 -14.80
CA MET A 237 -1.63 13.06 -14.49
C MET A 237 -0.63 11.98 -14.06
N ALA A 238 -1.02 11.12 -13.12
CA ALA A 238 -0.19 10.02 -12.65
C ALA A 238 0.17 9.04 -13.78
N THR A 239 -0.76 8.80 -14.71
CA THR A 239 -0.49 7.94 -15.88
C THR A 239 0.54 8.57 -16.82
N GLU A 240 0.47 9.87 -17.07
CA GLU A 240 1.44 10.59 -17.92
C GLU A 240 2.82 10.67 -17.28
N LEU A 241 2.92 11.04 -15.99
CA LEU A 241 4.19 11.07 -15.26
C LEU A 241 4.88 9.71 -15.28
N ARG A 242 4.12 8.63 -15.06
CA ARG A 242 4.64 7.27 -15.13
C ARG A 242 5.27 6.93 -16.49
N LYS A 243 4.67 7.37 -17.59
CA LYS A 243 5.23 7.12 -18.95
C LYS A 243 6.59 7.80 -19.11
N GLY A 244 6.76 8.99 -18.55
CA GLY A 244 8.04 9.72 -18.58
C GLY A 244 9.16 9.04 -17.80
N HIS A 245 8.85 8.28 -16.75
CA HIS A 245 9.83 7.58 -15.91
C HIS A 245 10.16 6.15 -16.36
N ASN A 246 9.35 5.55 -17.23
CA ASN A 246 9.58 4.20 -17.77
C ASN A 246 10.25 4.19 -19.16
N GLY A 247 10.57 5.38 -19.70
CA GLY A 247 11.26 5.56 -20.97
C GLY A 247 12.77 5.49 -20.89
#